data_AF-A0A7S0CN75-F1
#
_entry.id   AF-A0A7S0CN75-F1
#
_cell.length_a   1.000
_cell.length_b   1.000
_cell.length_c   1.000
_cell.angle_alpha   90.00
_cell.angle_beta   90.00
_cell.angle_gamma   90.00
#
_symmetry.space_group_name_H-M   'P 1'
#
loop_
_entity.id
_entity.type
_entity.pdbx_description
1 polymer ?
#
loop_
_entity_poly.entity_id
_entity_poly.type
_entity_poly.pdbx_seq_one_letter_code
_entity_poly.pdbx_strand_id
1 'polypeptide(L)'
;MPSHPQGPREEQSGEPFDGKRIRVERHPRGAGHADSAKMVFLDMNLQRHRMAMGVQVIVKDPEEIEKFKQREIDITKEHIHKILDTGVNVVLTTKVVDHFYMEYFVDAGVLCVLRCNRKDLRRLAKATGRKMVTTMADMEGNES
;
A
#
# COMPACT_ATOMS: atom_id res chain seq x y z
N MET A 1 22.05 27.67 10.10
CA MET A 1 21.48 26.30 10.07
C MET A 1 20.42 26.22 11.14
N PRO A 2 19.11 26.18 10.81
CA PRO A 2 18.09 26.10 11.84
C PRO A 2 17.78 24.64 12.17
N SER A 3 18.21 24.23 13.35
CA SER A 3 17.78 23.04 14.09
C SER A 3 16.26 23.03 14.24
N HIS A 4 15.59 22.07 13.60
CA HIS A 4 14.18 21.80 13.86
C HIS A 4 14.01 21.11 15.22
N PRO A 5 13.10 21.59 16.09
CA PRO A 5 12.76 20.89 17.32
C PRO A 5 11.87 19.69 16.98
N GLN A 6 12.25 18.48 17.44
CA GLN A 6 11.37 17.32 17.41
C GLN A 6 10.24 17.53 18.44
N GLY A 7 9.05 17.86 17.96
CA GLY A 7 7.83 17.86 18.77
C GLY A 7 7.48 16.46 19.28
N PRO A 8 6.62 16.36 20.31
CA PRO A 8 6.29 15.09 20.94
C PRO A 8 5.58 14.17 19.94
N ARG A 9 6.01 12.91 19.86
CA ARG A 9 5.33 11.85 19.11
C ARG A 9 4.00 11.56 19.81
N GLU A 10 2.90 12.09 19.28
CA GLU A 10 1.57 11.77 19.79
C GLU A 10 1.20 10.31 19.47
N GLU A 11 1.21 9.48 20.51
CA GLU A 11 0.69 8.12 20.49
C GLU A 11 -0.84 8.19 20.67
N GLN A 12 -1.58 8.11 19.57
CA GLN A 12 -3.04 8.01 19.66
C GLN A 12 -3.46 6.54 19.65
N SER A 13 -3.92 6.08 20.81
CA SER A 13 -4.57 4.79 21.06
C SER A 13 -5.87 4.67 20.27
N GLY A 14 -5.93 3.73 19.33
CA GLY A 14 -7.20 3.28 18.75
C GLY A 14 -7.94 2.36 19.71
N GLU A 15 -9.28 2.44 19.72
CA GLU A 15 -10.13 1.60 20.56
C GLU A 15 -10.08 0.11 20.16
N PRO A 16 -10.24 -0.81 21.11
CA PRO A 16 -9.97 -2.23 20.93
C PRO A 16 -11.10 -2.94 20.19
N PHE A 17 -10.78 -3.62 19.08
CA PHE A 17 -11.55 -4.77 18.63
C PHE A 17 -10.76 -6.04 18.96
N ASP A 18 -11.21 -6.77 19.99
CA ASP A 18 -10.81 -8.15 20.31
C ASP A 18 -9.33 -8.37 20.70
N GLY A 19 -8.85 -7.65 21.72
CA GLY A 19 -7.71 -8.11 22.55
C GLY A 19 -6.31 -8.16 21.92
N LYS A 20 -6.12 -7.74 20.65
CA LYS A 20 -4.80 -7.53 20.03
C LYS A 20 -4.64 -6.10 19.57
N ARG A 21 -3.68 -5.36 20.15
CA ARG A 21 -3.28 -4.03 19.67
C ARG A 21 -2.66 -4.20 18.28
N ILE A 22 -3.36 -3.77 17.23
CA ILE A 22 -2.72 -3.52 15.94
C ILE A 22 -1.90 -2.24 16.13
N ARG A 23 -0.58 -2.38 16.21
CA ARG A 23 0.33 -1.24 16.27
C ARG A 23 0.33 -0.56 14.90
N VAL A 24 -0.40 0.54 14.79
CA VAL A 24 -0.44 1.38 13.58
C VAL A 24 0.70 2.38 13.67
N GLU A 25 1.78 2.18 12.90
CA GLU A 25 2.77 3.25 12.67
C GLU A 25 2.20 4.23 11.64
N ARG A 26 2.03 5.48 12.07
CA ARG A 26 1.58 6.57 11.22
C ARG A 26 2.80 7.32 10.68
N HIS A 27 2.81 7.62 9.38
CA HIS A 27 3.77 8.57 8.86
C HIS A 27 3.41 9.97 9.40
N PRO A 28 4.37 10.78 9.89
CA PRO A 28 4.11 12.09 10.51
C PRO A 28 3.42 13.15 9.61
N ARG A 29 3.09 12.82 8.36
CA ARG A 29 2.45 13.72 7.37
C ARG A 29 1.03 13.29 6.96
N GLY A 30 0.46 12.22 7.54
CA GLY A 30 -0.87 11.72 7.17
C GLY A 30 -2.01 12.52 7.81
N ALA A 31 -3.10 12.76 7.06
CA ALA A 31 -4.26 13.55 7.51
C ALA A 31 -5.02 12.91 8.69
N GLY A 32 -5.40 13.75 9.66
CA GLY A 32 -6.17 13.37 10.84
C GLY A 32 -7.69 13.43 10.62
N HIS A 33 -8.40 12.48 11.23
CA HIS A 33 -9.85 12.32 11.35
C HIS A 33 -10.70 12.46 10.06
N ALA A 34 -11.28 11.33 9.62
CA ALA A 34 -12.30 11.30 8.57
C ALA A 34 -13.61 10.70 9.14
N ASP A 35 -14.71 11.47 9.07
CA ASP A 35 -16.05 11.10 9.56
C ASP A 35 -16.70 9.91 8.83
N SER A 36 -16.06 9.40 7.77
CA SER A 36 -16.42 8.15 7.11
C SER A 36 -15.21 7.56 6.39
N ALA A 37 -14.64 6.50 6.96
CA ALA A 37 -13.46 5.86 6.41
C ALA A 37 -13.81 4.94 5.21
N LYS A 38 -13.39 5.33 4.01
CA LYS A 38 -13.35 4.47 2.82
C LYS A 38 -12.07 3.63 2.84
N MET A 39 -12.20 2.38 3.31
CA MET A 39 -11.06 1.48 3.53
C MET A 39 -10.87 0.42 2.44
N VAL A 40 -9.64 0.08 2.09
CA VAL A 40 -9.35 -1.11 1.27
C VAL A 40 -8.42 -2.06 2.01
N PHE A 41 -8.69 -3.37 1.88
CA PHE A 41 -7.90 -4.42 2.48
C PHE A 41 -7.13 -5.15 1.36
N LEU A 42 -5.81 -5.04 1.36
CA LEU A 42 -4.92 -5.61 0.35
C LEU A 42 -4.16 -6.81 0.89
N ASP A 43 -4.08 -7.87 0.10
CA ASP A 43 -3.23 -9.06 0.33
C ASP A 43 -2.30 -9.27 -0.88
N MET A 44 -1.72 -8.17 -1.37
CA MET A 44 -0.79 -8.12 -2.50
C MET A 44 0.45 -7.29 -2.15
N ASN A 45 1.58 -7.60 -2.77
CA ASN A 45 2.81 -6.82 -2.62
C ASN A 45 2.72 -5.55 -3.47
N LEU A 46 3.02 -4.37 -2.89
CA LEU A 46 3.23 -3.13 -3.63
C LEU A 46 4.73 -2.82 -3.63
N GLN A 47 5.47 -3.66 -4.34
CA GLN A 47 6.92 -3.59 -4.49
C GLN A 47 7.23 -3.60 -5.97
N ARG A 48 8.45 -3.19 -6.35
CA ARG A 48 8.91 -3.27 -7.74
C ARG A 48 8.64 -4.68 -8.27
N HIS A 49 7.82 -4.75 -9.31
CA HIS A 49 7.43 -6.02 -9.92
C HIS A 49 8.70 -6.74 -10.37
N ARG A 50 8.91 -7.96 -9.88
CA ARG A 50 10.00 -8.82 -10.34
C ARG A 50 9.39 -9.86 -11.26
N MET A 51 10.09 -10.14 -12.36
CA MET A 51 9.68 -11.20 -13.26
C MET A 51 9.59 -12.55 -12.54
N ALA A 52 8.66 -13.39 -13.00
CA ALA A 52 8.44 -14.71 -12.44
C ALA A 52 9.72 -15.56 -12.52
N MET A 53 9.90 -16.42 -11.50
CA MET A 53 11.01 -17.36 -11.45
C MET A 53 11.03 -18.24 -12.71
N GLY A 54 12.12 -18.19 -13.46
CA GLY A 54 12.29 -18.93 -14.72
C GLY A 54 12.19 -18.07 -15.99
N VAL A 55 11.76 -16.82 -15.88
CA VAL A 55 11.82 -15.86 -17.00
C VAL A 55 13.23 -15.29 -17.10
N GLN A 56 13.91 -15.55 -18.21
CA GLN A 56 15.20 -14.95 -18.54
C GLN A 56 15.00 -13.91 -19.63
N VAL A 57 15.35 -12.66 -19.33
CA VAL A 57 15.38 -11.60 -20.35
C VAL A 57 16.79 -11.47 -20.86
N ILE A 58 16.99 -11.92 -22.11
CA ILE A 58 18.25 -11.75 -22.81
C ILE A 58 18.18 -10.39 -23.50
N VAL A 59 18.82 -9.40 -22.88
CA VAL A 59 18.89 -8.05 -23.43
C VAL A 59 20.15 -7.91 -24.27
N LYS A 60 20.01 -7.43 -25.51
CA LYS A 60 21.13 -7.24 -26.45
C LYS A 60 21.69 -5.81 -26.38
N ASP A 61 20.86 -4.83 -26.01
CA ASP A 61 21.20 -3.42 -26.02
C ASP A 61 21.00 -2.76 -24.63
N PRO A 62 21.94 -1.92 -24.16
CA PRO A 62 21.85 -1.29 -22.83
C PRO A 62 20.64 -0.37 -22.65
N GLU A 63 20.13 0.25 -23.72
CA GLU A 63 18.94 1.10 -23.67
C GLU A 63 17.65 0.32 -23.35
N GLU A 64 17.55 -0.94 -23.77
CA GLU A 64 16.40 -1.78 -23.46
C GLU A 64 16.36 -2.15 -21.97
N ILE A 65 17.52 -2.30 -21.33
CA ILE A 65 17.61 -2.56 -19.88
C ILE A 65 16.94 -1.44 -19.09
N GLU A 66 17.13 -0.19 -19.51
CA GLU A 66 16.56 0.97 -18.83
C GLU A 66 15.04 1.06 -19.04
N LYS A 67 14.57 0.77 -20.25
CA LYS A 67 13.13 0.66 -20.55
C LYS A 67 12.44 -0.43 -19.71
N PHE A 68 13.08 -1.58 -19.52
CA PHE A 68 12.55 -2.64 -18.67
C PHE A 68 12.42 -2.21 -17.21
N LYS A 69 13.46 -1.57 -16.66
CA LYS A 69 13.42 -1.03 -15.30
C LYS A 69 12.31 -0.01 -15.12
N GLN A 70 12.13 0.87 -16.11
CA GLN A 70 11.07 1.88 -16.07
C GLN A 70 9.68 1.22 -16.08
N ARG A 71 9.48 0.21 -16.94
CA ARG A 71 8.21 -0.52 -17.02
C ARG A 71 7.87 -1.27 -15.72
N GLU A 72 8.84 -1.89 -15.04
CA GLU A 72 8.59 -2.52 -13.72
C GLU A 72 8.07 -1.52 -12.67
N ILE A 73 8.57 -0.29 -12.72
CA ILE A 73 8.18 0.79 -11.82
C ILE A 73 6.78 1.29 -12.20
N ASP A 74 6.53 1.53 -13.48
CA ASP A 74 5.28 2.10 -13.97
C ASP A 74 4.08 1.17 -13.68
N ILE A 75 4.22 -0.15 -13.84
CA ILE A 75 3.19 -1.13 -13.45
C ILE A 75 2.74 -0.95 -11.99
N THR A 76 3.71 -0.81 -11.09
CA THR A 76 3.41 -0.68 -9.66
C THR A 76 2.74 0.67 -9.36
N LYS A 77 3.16 1.74 -10.04
CA LYS A 77 2.52 3.05 -9.95
C LYS A 77 1.08 3.01 -10.44
N GLU A 78 0.82 2.38 -11.58
CA GLU A 78 -0.53 2.22 -12.12
C GLU A 78 -1.46 1.52 -11.13
N HIS A 79 -0.99 0.48 -10.43
CA HIS A 79 -1.77 -0.20 -9.38
C HIS A 79 -2.10 0.72 -8.22
N ILE A 80 -1.14 1.54 -7.78
CA ILE A 80 -1.34 2.50 -6.70
C ILE A 80 -2.34 3.58 -7.13
N HIS A 81 -2.20 4.12 -8.35
CA HIS A 81 -3.14 5.09 -8.89
C HIS A 81 -4.55 4.53 -8.98
N LYS A 82 -4.72 3.28 -9.46
CA LYS A 82 -6.03 2.60 -9.46
C LYS A 82 -6.64 2.51 -8.07
N ILE A 83 -5.83 2.26 -7.03
CA ILE A 83 -6.31 2.27 -5.64
C ILE A 83 -6.75 3.68 -5.24
N LEU A 84 -5.92 4.68 -5.50
CA LEU A 84 -6.19 6.07 -5.12
C LEU A 84 -7.42 6.64 -5.83
N ASP A 85 -7.63 6.30 -7.10
CA ASP A 85 -8.77 6.73 -7.92
C ASP A 85 -10.12 6.23 -7.38
N THR A 86 -10.14 5.14 -6.62
CA THR A 86 -11.37 4.70 -5.93
C THR A 86 -11.81 5.65 -4.81
N GLY A 87 -10.96 6.61 -4.43
CA GLY A 87 -11.23 7.58 -3.36
C GLY A 87 -11.18 6.97 -1.97
N VAL A 88 -10.35 5.95 -1.75
CA VAL A 88 -10.11 5.37 -0.43
C VAL A 88 -9.23 6.30 0.41
N ASN A 89 -9.52 6.39 1.70
CA ASN A 89 -8.74 7.18 2.67
C ASN A 89 -7.92 6.31 3.63
N VAL A 90 -8.18 5.01 3.68
CA VAL A 90 -7.37 4.06 4.45
C VAL A 90 -7.06 2.82 3.61
N VAL A 91 -5.79 2.46 3.53
CA VAL A 91 -5.29 1.25 2.88
C VAL A 91 -4.64 0.40 3.94
N LEU A 92 -5.10 -0.84 4.11
CA LEU A 92 -4.46 -1.81 5.00
C LEU A 92 -3.92 -2.97 4.20
N THR A 93 -2.64 -3.29 4.37
CA THR A 93 -1.99 -4.38 3.63
C THR A 93 -1.38 -5.43 4.55
N THR A 94 -1.48 -6.70 4.17
CA THR A 94 -0.75 -7.81 4.82
C THR A 94 0.73 -7.78 4.49
N LYS A 95 1.08 -7.23 3.33
CA LYS A 95 2.38 -7.35 2.68
C LYS A 95 3.22 -6.10 2.87
N VAL A 96 4.44 -6.16 2.35
CA VAL A 96 5.39 -5.05 2.36
C VAL A 96 5.05 -4.09 1.23
N VAL A 97 5.22 -2.79 1.53
CA VAL A 97 5.17 -1.70 0.55
C VAL A 97 6.55 -1.06 0.51
N ASP A 98 7.06 -0.80 -0.69
CA ASP A 98 8.34 -0.09 -0.84
C ASP A 98 8.21 1.37 -0.37
N HIS A 99 9.27 1.91 0.21
CA HIS A 99 9.28 3.29 0.70
C HIS A 99 9.04 4.28 -0.44
N PHE A 100 9.59 4.01 -1.63
CA PHE A 100 9.35 4.83 -2.82
C PHE A 100 7.86 4.99 -3.15
N TYR A 101 7.07 3.92 -2.94
CA TYR A 101 5.64 3.94 -3.23
C TYR A 101 4.79 4.56 -2.12
N MET A 102 5.36 4.69 -0.92
CA MET A 102 4.66 5.22 0.24
C MET A 102 4.37 6.72 0.10
N GLU A 103 5.24 7.45 -0.61
CA GLU A 103 5.07 8.89 -0.88
C GLU A 103 3.79 9.18 -1.66
N TYR A 104 3.43 8.34 -2.65
CA TYR A 104 2.17 8.48 -3.39
C TYR A 104 0.92 8.44 -2.50
N PHE A 105 0.91 7.59 -1.47
CA PHE A 105 -0.20 7.53 -0.52
C PHE A 105 -0.22 8.75 0.40
N VAL A 106 0.95 9.24 0.82
CA VAL A 106 1.06 10.44 1.67
C VAL A 106 0.60 11.68 0.92
N ASP A 107 1.03 11.86 -0.32
CA ASP A 107 0.66 13.00 -1.17
C ASP A 107 -0.85 13.00 -1.48
N ALA A 108 -1.45 11.82 -1.61
CA ALA A 108 -2.89 11.66 -1.75
C ALA A 108 -3.66 11.79 -0.42
N GLY A 109 -2.99 11.98 0.72
CA GLY A 109 -3.62 12.07 2.04
C GLY A 109 -4.22 10.76 2.55
N VAL A 110 -3.79 9.62 2.01
CA VAL A 110 -4.30 8.28 2.33
C VAL A 110 -3.47 7.62 3.41
N LEU A 111 -4.13 7.11 4.45
CA LEU A 111 -3.48 6.38 5.53
C LEU A 111 -3.13 4.95 5.08
N CYS A 112 -1.85 4.65 4.96
CA CYS A 112 -1.35 3.30 4.70
C CYS A 112 -0.92 2.59 6.00
N VAL A 113 -1.57 1.48 6.33
CA VAL A 113 -1.20 0.60 7.44
C VAL A 113 -0.55 -0.67 6.91
N LEU A 114 0.72 -0.85 7.26
CA LEU A 114 1.56 -1.93 6.75
C LEU A 114 1.65 -3.10 7.74
N ARG A 115 1.98 -4.29 7.23
CA ARG A 115 2.22 -5.51 8.02
C ARG A 115 1.05 -5.90 8.94
N CYS A 116 -0.17 -5.70 8.48
CA CYS A 116 -1.35 -6.14 9.19
C CYS A 116 -1.46 -7.68 9.15
N ASN A 117 -1.88 -8.26 10.27
CA ASN A 117 -2.10 -9.70 10.33
C ASN A 117 -3.31 -10.10 9.44
N ARG A 118 -3.10 -11.08 8.55
CA ARG A 118 -4.11 -11.53 7.59
C ARG A 118 -5.41 -11.99 8.25
N LYS A 119 -5.35 -12.61 9.42
CA LYS A 119 -6.55 -13.05 10.17
C LYS A 119 -7.39 -11.86 10.60
N ASP A 120 -6.75 -10.78 11.04
CA ASP A 120 -7.40 -9.60 11.58
C ASP A 120 -8.01 -8.77 10.43
N LEU A 121 -7.28 -8.62 9.33
CA LEU A 121 -7.79 -8.02 8.09
C LEU A 121 -9.03 -8.74 7.55
N ARG A 122 -9.05 -10.07 7.56
CA ARG A 122 -10.22 -10.84 7.10
C ARG A 122 -11.44 -10.61 7.99
N ARG A 123 -11.25 -10.49 9.30
CA ARG A 123 -12.32 -10.16 10.26
C ARG A 123 -12.82 -8.74 10.02
N LEU A 124 -11.92 -7.77 9.84
CA LEU A 124 -12.26 -6.37 9.54
C LEU A 124 -13.01 -6.23 8.20
N ALA A 125 -12.56 -6.93 7.16
CA ALA A 125 -13.25 -6.97 5.87
C ALA A 125 -14.69 -7.48 6.03
N LYS A 126 -14.88 -8.59 6.76
CA LYS A 126 -16.22 -9.14 7.04
C LYS A 126 -17.09 -8.18 7.87
N ALA A 127 -16.52 -7.54 8.89
CA ALA A 127 -17.23 -6.61 9.77
C ALA A 127 -17.64 -5.31 9.06
N THR A 128 -16.83 -4.85 8.11
CA THR A 128 -17.09 -3.65 7.30
C THR A 128 -17.87 -3.94 6.01
N GLY A 129 -18.22 -5.20 5.74
CA GLY A 129 -18.92 -5.63 4.53
C GLY A 129 -18.07 -5.53 3.25
N ARG A 130 -16.74 -5.43 3.36
CA ARG A 130 -15.81 -5.33 2.24
C ARG A 130 -15.14 -6.67 1.95
N LYS A 131 -14.52 -6.78 0.78
CA LYS A 131 -13.70 -7.94 0.39
C LYS A 131 -12.22 -7.58 0.47
N MET A 132 -11.40 -8.59 0.75
CA MET A 132 -9.96 -8.48 0.68
C MET A 132 -9.53 -8.64 -0.78
N VAL A 133 -8.76 -7.68 -1.29
CA VAL A 133 -8.24 -7.67 -2.66
C VAL A 133 -6.91 -8.42 -2.66
N THR A 134 -6.86 -9.57 -3.32
CA THR A 134 -5.65 -10.41 -3.44
C THR A 134 -4.92 -10.20 -4.75
N THR A 135 -5.61 -9.70 -5.78
CA THR A 135 -5.06 -9.39 -7.10
C THR A 135 -5.76 -8.16 -7.66
N MET A 136 -5.03 -7.39 -8.46
CA MET A 136 -5.56 -6.28 -9.27
C MET A 136 -5.77 -6.69 -10.73
N ALA A 137 -5.68 -7.99 -11.03
CA ALA A 137 -6.04 -8.52 -12.34
C ALA A 137 -7.49 -8.15 -12.65
N ASP A 138 -7.68 -7.49 -13.78
CA ASP A 138 -8.99 -7.23 -14.37
C ASP A 138 -9.73 -8.56 -14.60
N MET A 139 -11.04 -8.52 -14.89
CA MET A 139 -11.86 -9.74 -15.05
C MET A 139 -11.38 -10.69 -16.18
N GLU A 140 -10.35 -10.30 -16.93
CA GLU A 140 -9.63 -11.10 -17.93
C GLU A 140 -8.36 -11.82 -17.43
N GLY A 141 -8.00 -11.72 -16.15
CA GLY A 141 -6.91 -12.52 -15.58
C GLY A 141 -5.51 -12.18 -16.11
N ASN A 142 -5.34 -11.01 -16.73
CA ASN A 142 -4.03 -10.54 -17.15
C ASN A 142 -3.38 -9.76 -15.99
N GLU A 143 -2.28 -10.30 -15.46
CA GLU A 143 -1.39 -9.54 -14.57
C GLU A 143 -0.66 -8.50 -15.44
N SER A 144 -1.22 -7.30 -15.53
CA SER A 144 -0.57 -6.12 -16.11
C SER A 144 -0.08 -5.20 -15.01
#